data_AF-A0A434SIW5-F1
#
_entry.id   AF-A0A434SIW5-F1
#
_cell.length_a   1.000
_cell.length_b   1.000
_cell.length_c   1.000
_cell.angle_alpha   90.00
_cell.angle_beta   90.00
_cell.angle_gamma   90.00
#
_symmetry.space_group_name_H-M   'P 1'
#
loop_
_entity.id
_entity.type
_entity.pdbx_description
1 polymer ?
#
loop_
_entity_poly.entity_id
_entity_poly.type
_entity_poly.pdbx_seq_one_letter_code
_entity_poly.pdbx_strand_id
1 'polypeptide(L)'
;ICRAYSGNFIVPEQASGFGSQPGFSTMTPEPGEMRRMAMTSVARGADGVMFFRWRPAHFGAEIYWMGVIDHDDVPRRRYDEASRFFHEIAAAKEQILGTAVRMDLGIAGADFDNQEAHKTYPIGLPSPLEDATLLHRHCYQNGIACGFIHPEDDLSRLKALYVPHWVMWKDEWNEAVETFVRNGGTLILSALSATRDENNHIIREQAPGKALAALSGVRVAEFGRVVPEGGSGLFSLFRPAPMGAYAPPPLPASSAERKYLFTLGNEEFQAAHLYEVLDVAPDTEVLGIWSNRFAAGSPAITARKVGQGRVVYVGTYLTPQLTEKLVDVVLAKAGIAPLLPDLPAGVEVSVREADDRRLMFVLNTTEVAVIVPNVPKGLDLLTGKAVEGTLQLDPYGCAITRS
;
A
#
# COMPACT_ATOMS: atom_id res chain seq x y z
N ILE A 1 5.58 5.38 2.28
CA ILE A 1 5.24 6.24 3.42
C ILE A 1 5.99 7.57 3.36
N CYS A 2 7.33 7.60 3.38
CA CYS A 2 8.09 8.87 3.40
C CYS A 2 7.64 9.92 2.37
N ARG A 3 7.45 9.50 1.10
CA ARG A 3 6.96 10.38 0.02
C ARG A 3 5.63 11.07 0.33
N ALA A 4 4.75 10.43 1.10
CA ALA A 4 3.44 10.99 1.46
C ALA A 4 3.54 12.20 2.39
N TYR A 5 4.69 12.43 3.05
CA TYR A 5 4.89 13.59 3.93
C TYR A 5 5.59 14.77 3.25
N SER A 6 6.40 14.52 2.21
CA SER A 6 7.29 15.54 1.66
C SER A 6 7.41 15.56 0.13
N GLY A 7 6.71 14.67 -0.57
CA GLY A 7 7.00 14.41 -1.99
C GLY A 7 8.35 13.71 -2.15
N ASN A 8 9.19 14.18 -3.07
CA ASN A 8 10.54 13.61 -3.21
C ASN A 8 11.32 13.72 -1.89
N PHE A 9 12.27 12.81 -1.69
CA PHE A 9 12.96 12.67 -0.41
C PHE A 9 14.43 12.28 -0.59
N ILE A 10 15.16 12.33 0.51
CA ILE A 10 16.51 11.77 0.60
C ILE A 10 16.42 10.49 1.42
N VAL A 11 17.12 9.44 1.00
CA VAL A 11 17.40 8.26 1.81
C VAL A 11 18.72 8.51 2.54
N PRO A 12 18.70 8.94 3.82
CA PRO A 12 19.93 9.26 4.55
C PRO A 12 20.72 8.01 4.93
N GLU A 13 20.05 6.86 5.00
CA GLU A 13 20.67 5.59 5.36
C GLU A 13 20.06 4.46 4.52
N GLN A 14 20.92 3.82 3.72
CA GLN A 14 20.62 2.59 3.02
C GLN A 14 21.67 1.53 3.36
N ALA A 15 21.20 0.30 3.60
CA ALA A 15 22.09 -0.82 3.85
C ALA A 15 22.91 -1.16 2.58
N SER A 16 24.22 -1.36 2.77
CA SER A 16 25.11 -1.86 1.72
C SER A 16 25.37 -3.37 1.81
N GLY A 17 25.23 -3.96 3.00
CA GLY A 17 25.61 -5.34 3.27
C GLY A 17 24.88 -5.95 4.46
N PHE A 18 25.50 -6.95 5.09
CA PHE A 18 25.05 -7.47 6.37
C PHE A 18 25.00 -6.36 7.43
N GLY A 19 23.83 -6.16 8.04
CA GLY A 19 23.64 -5.25 9.16
C GLY A 19 23.45 -6.05 10.44
N SER A 20 24.15 -5.70 11.53
CA SER A 20 23.91 -6.34 12.83
C SER A 20 24.24 -5.42 13.99
N GLN A 21 23.36 -5.49 15.00
CA GLN A 21 23.46 -4.85 16.31
C GLN A 21 22.92 -5.81 17.38
N PRO A 22 23.07 -5.54 18.69
CA PRO A 22 22.57 -6.44 19.73
C PRO A 22 21.06 -6.67 19.57
N GLY A 23 20.67 -7.93 19.35
CA GLY A 23 19.27 -8.35 19.22
C GLY A 23 18.65 -8.21 17.83
N PHE A 24 19.39 -7.73 16.82
CA PHE A 24 18.87 -7.58 15.47
C PHE A 24 19.96 -7.74 14.40
N SER A 25 19.66 -8.50 13.35
CA SER A 25 20.52 -8.62 12.17
C SER A 25 19.69 -8.73 10.89
N THR A 26 20.23 -8.23 9.79
CA THR A 26 19.63 -8.34 8.45
C THR A 26 20.19 -9.54 7.69
N MET A 27 19.52 -9.94 6.62
CA MET A 27 20.14 -10.79 5.61
C MET A 27 21.16 -9.99 4.79
N THR A 28 22.12 -10.69 4.19
CA THR A 28 23.15 -10.09 3.33
C THR A 28 22.64 -9.98 1.89
N PRO A 29 22.67 -8.80 1.26
CA PRO A 29 22.31 -8.65 -0.14
C PRO A 29 23.22 -9.48 -1.07
N GLU A 30 22.59 -10.20 -2.01
CA GLU A 30 23.29 -10.94 -3.06
C GLU A 30 23.99 -10.00 -4.07
N PRO A 31 24.90 -10.52 -4.92
CA PRO A 31 25.48 -9.74 -6.03
C PRO A 31 24.42 -9.10 -6.92
N GLY A 32 24.43 -7.76 -7.00
CA GLY A 32 23.47 -6.97 -7.80
C GLY A 32 22.25 -6.48 -7.01
N GLU A 33 21.90 -7.14 -5.90
CA GLU A 33 20.73 -6.81 -5.10
C GLU A 33 20.89 -5.44 -4.40
N MET A 34 22.10 -5.12 -3.90
CA MET A 34 22.36 -3.84 -3.23
C MET A 34 22.14 -2.65 -4.21
N ARG A 35 22.66 -2.76 -5.44
CA ARG A 35 22.42 -1.77 -6.49
C ARG A 35 20.93 -1.68 -6.84
N ARG A 36 20.24 -2.81 -6.97
CA ARG A 36 18.81 -2.86 -7.29
C ARG A 36 17.93 -2.25 -6.19
N MET A 37 18.27 -2.49 -4.92
CA MET A 37 17.65 -1.83 -3.76
C MET A 37 17.84 -0.31 -3.81
N ALA A 38 19.05 0.17 -4.16
CA ALA A 38 19.29 1.60 -4.31
C ALA A 38 18.50 2.21 -5.47
N MET A 39 18.40 1.49 -6.58
CA MET A 39 17.58 1.90 -7.71
C MET A 39 16.09 1.94 -7.37
N THR A 40 15.60 1.07 -6.48
CA THR A 40 14.22 1.12 -5.97
C THR A 40 13.95 2.42 -5.24
N SER A 41 14.87 2.84 -4.37
CA SER A 41 14.77 4.14 -3.67
C SER A 41 14.61 5.29 -4.67
N VAL A 42 15.46 5.32 -5.70
CA VAL A 42 15.40 6.35 -6.76
C VAL A 42 14.08 6.28 -7.54
N ALA A 43 13.66 5.08 -7.94
CA ALA A 43 12.41 4.83 -8.67
C ALA A 43 11.18 5.30 -7.87
N ARG A 44 11.25 5.22 -6.52
CA ARG A 44 10.18 5.59 -5.60
C ARG A 44 10.22 7.04 -5.11
N GLY A 45 11.11 7.87 -5.66
CA GLY A 45 11.13 9.31 -5.43
C GLY A 45 12.33 9.82 -4.62
N ALA A 46 13.36 9.00 -4.40
CA ALA A 46 14.58 9.48 -3.80
C ALA A 46 15.35 10.37 -4.80
N ASP A 47 15.67 11.59 -4.36
CA ASP A 47 16.57 12.53 -5.05
C ASP A 47 17.99 12.53 -4.43
N GLY A 48 18.16 11.82 -3.32
CA GLY A 48 19.46 11.50 -2.73
C GLY A 48 19.43 10.12 -2.08
N VAL A 49 20.53 9.37 -2.20
CA VAL A 49 20.72 8.07 -1.56
C VAL A 49 22.10 8.02 -0.92
N MET A 50 22.16 7.67 0.35
CA MET A 50 23.38 7.55 1.13
C MET A 50 23.46 6.14 1.72
N PHE A 51 24.63 5.50 1.62
CA PHE A 51 24.86 4.23 2.31
C PHE A 51 25.27 4.51 3.75
N PHE A 52 24.51 3.96 4.70
CA PHE A 52 25.01 3.75 6.05
C PHE A 52 25.67 2.38 6.06
N ARG A 53 27.00 2.30 5.98
CA ARG A 53 28.01 3.35 6.20
C ARG A 53 29.19 3.18 5.26
N TRP A 54 30.14 4.11 5.27
CA TRP A 54 31.37 3.93 4.48
C TRP A 54 32.15 2.68 4.94
N ARG A 55 32.48 2.63 6.24
CA ARG A 55 33.29 1.61 6.89
C ARG A 55 32.67 1.20 8.23
N PRO A 56 32.62 -0.09 8.59
CA PRO A 56 32.08 -0.54 9.86
C PRO A 56 32.87 0.00 11.06
N ALA A 57 32.25 0.01 12.23
CA ALA A 57 32.95 0.35 13.47
C ALA A 57 33.80 -0.84 13.96
N HIS A 58 34.92 -0.56 14.64
CA HIS A 58 35.75 -1.59 15.31
C HIS A 58 35.31 -1.90 16.75
N PHE A 59 34.44 -1.06 17.32
CA PHE A 59 33.90 -1.20 18.67
C PHE A 59 32.51 -0.57 18.74
N GLY A 60 31.71 -0.98 19.72
CA GLY A 60 30.33 -0.51 19.93
C GLY A 60 29.27 -1.54 19.53
N ALA A 61 28.02 -1.10 19.46
CA ALA A 61 26.89 -1.98 19.18
C ALA A 61 26.86 -2.48 17.72
N GLU A 62 27.28 -1.65 16.77
CA GLU A 62 27.13 -1.90 15.33
C GLU A 62 28.41 -2.41 14.66
N ILE A 63 29.25 -3.15 15.39
CA ILE A 63 30.53 -3.66 14.85
C ILE A 63 30.36 -4.54 13.61
N TYR A 64 29.20 -5.20 13.47
CA TYR A 64 28.87 -6.03 12.32
C TYR A 64 27.85 -5.36 11.39
N TRP A 65 27.59 -4.06 11.55
CA TRP A 65 26.89 -3.28 10.56
C TRP A 65 27.86 -2.88 9.45
N MET A 66 27.92 -3.72 8.42
CA MET A 66 28.93 -3.66 7.38
C MET A 66 28.73 -2.45 6.47
N GLY A 67 29.83 -1.78 6.14
CA GLY A 67 29.84 -0.66 5.22
C GLY A 67 30.00 -1.04 3.75
N VAL A 68 30.19 -0.03 2.91
CA VAL A 68 30.59 -0.18 1.50
C VAL A 68 31.94 -0.90 1.40
N ILE A 69 32.85 -0.64 2.34
CA ILE A 69 34.08 -1.42 2.58
C ILE A 69 34.01 -2.20 3.90
N ASP A 70 34.89 -3.18 4.07
CA ASP A 70 34.98 -4.03 5.27
C ASP A 70 35.90 -3.42 6.36
N HIS A 71 36.07 -4.12 7.49
CA HIS A 71 36.93 -3.69 8.61
C HIS A 71 38.42 -3.55 8.25
N ASP A 72 38.87 -4.14 7.16
CA ASP A 72 40.26 -4.13 6.71
C ASP A 72 40.59 -2.97 5.75
N ASP A 73 39.62 -2.09 5.48
CA ASP A 73 39.76 -0.96 4.57
C ASP A 73 40.00 -1.29 3.10
N VAL A 74 39.71 -2.52 2.70
CA VAL A 74 39.94 -2.95 1.32
C VAL A 74 38.63 -2.90 0.50
N PRO A 75 38.61 -2.18 -0.64
CA PRO A 75 37.51 -2.24 -1.59
C PRO A 75 37.31 -3.65 -2.16
N ARG A 76 36.04 -4.06 -2.27
CA ARG A 76 35.60 -5.37 -2.77
C ARG A 76 34.30 -5.24 -3.56
N ARG A 77 33.63 -6.36 -3.84
CA ARG A 77 32.33 -6.43 -4.53
C ARG A 77 31.36 -5.30 -4.15
N ARG A 78 31.15 -5.02 -2.85
CA ARG A 78 30.19 -3.98 -2.41
C ARG A 78 30.62 -2.57 -2.81
N TYR A 79 31.92 -2.28 -2.79
CA TYR A 79 32.46 -1.04 -3.32
C TYR A 79 32.25 -0.94 -4.83
N ASP A 80 32.56 -2.00 -5.58
CA ASP A 80 32.37 -2.03 -7.04
C ASP A 80 30.90 -1.85 -7.43
N GLU A 81 30.00 -2.49 -6.69
CA GLU A 81 28.56 -2.42 -6.90
C GLU A 81 28.00 -1.03 -6.55
N ALA A 82 28.47 -0.41 -5.46
CA ALA A 82 28.10 0.95 -5.09
C ALA A 82 28.64 1.97 -6.11
N SER A 83 29.89 1.78 -6.53
CA SER A 83 30.53 2.59 -7.58
C SER A 83 29.72 2.53 -8.87
N ARG A 84 29.33 1.34 -9.33
CA ARG A 84 28.47 1.17 -10.50
C ARG A 84 27.16 1.94 -10.36
N PHE A 85 26.45 1.78 -9.25
CA PHE A 85 25.19 2.49 -9.00
C PHE A 85 25.37 4.01 -9.11
N PHE A 86 26.39 4.58 -8.45
CA PHE A 86 26.59 6.03 -8.47
C PHE A 86 27.01 6.56 -9.85
N HIS A 87 27.78 5.82 -10.64
CA HIS A 87 28.11 6.21 -12.03
C HIS A 87 26.85 6.21 -12.92
N GLU A 88 26.00 5.20 -12.79
CA GLU A 88 24.74 5.11 -13.54
C GLU A 88 23.78 6.25 -13.17
N ILE A 89 23.61 6.53 -11.88
CA ILE A 89 22.79 7.67 -11.44
C ILE A 89 23.40 9.00 -11.88
N ALA A 90 24.73 9.17 -11.81
CA ALA A 90 25.38 10.39 -12.28
C ALA A 90 25.14 10.65 -13.77
N ALA A 91 25.06 9.60 -14.59
CA ALA A 91 24.74 9.69 -16.01
C ALA A 91 23.26 10.03 -16.28
N ALA A 92 22.35 9.56 -15.42
CA ALA A 92 20.90 9.75 -15.58
C ALA A 92 20.29 10.91 -14.78
N LYS A 93 21.04 11.54 -13.85
CA LYS A 93 20.49 12.49 -12.86
C LYS A 93 19.73 13.67 -13.47
N GLU A 94 20.18 14.21 -14.60
CA GLU A 94 19.54 15.36 -15.26
C GLU A 94 18.15 14.98 -15.81
N GLN A 95 17.93 13.70 -16.11
CA GLN A 95 16.62 13.19 -16.48
C GLN A 95 15.76 12.91 -15.23
N ILE A 96 16.35 12.47 -14.13
CA ILE A 96 15.61 12.03 -12.94
C ILE A 96 15.19 13.20 -12.04
N LEU A 97 16.09 14.12 -11.74
CA LEU A 97 15.84 15.23 -10.82
C LEU A 97 14.71 16.13 -11.34
N GLY A 98 13.82 16.58 -10.45
CA GLY A 98 12.65 17.39 -10.83
C GLY A 98 11.45 16.58 -11.34
N THR A 99 11.56 15.25 -11.43
CA THR A 99 10.41 14.36 -11.67
C THR A 99 9.77 13.93 -10.35
N ALA A 100 8.47 13.69 -10.36
CA ALA A 100 7.70 13.12 -9.25
C ALA A 100 7.20 11.71 -9.61
N VAL A 101 6.99 10.85 -8.61
CA VAL A 101 6.41 9.51 -8.85
C VAL A 101 4.95 9.63 -9.27
N ARG A 102 4.59 9.00 -10.40
CA ARG A 102 3.21 8.90 -10.85
C ARG A 102 2.40 8.00 -9.93
N MET A 103 1.21 8.47 -9.54
CA MET A 103 0.23 7.70 -8.77
C MET A 103 -1.14 7.90 -9.41
N ASP A 104 -1.79 6.81 -9.81
CA ASP A 104 -3.18 6.84 -10.28
C ASP A 104 -4.14 6.49 -9.11
N LEU A 105 -3.69 5.69 -8.14
CA LEU A 105 -4.41 5.33 -6.92
C LEU A 105 -3.70 5.91 -5.67
N GLY A 106 -4.41 6.77 -4.94
CA GLY A 106 -4.01 7.23 -3.61
C GLY A 106 -4.52 6.30 -2.51
N ILE A 107 -3.69 6.04 -1.51
CA ILE A 107 -4.04 5.23 -0.33
C ILE A 107 -3.83 6.09 0.92
N ALA A 108 -4.92 6.51 1.56
CA ALA A 108 -4.89 7.27 2.78
C ALA A 108 -4.58 6.36 3.99
N GLY A 109 -3.40 5.74 4.03
CA GLY A 109 -3.10 4.70 5.02
C GLY A 109 -2.16 5.10 6.15
N ALA A 110 -1.60 6.31 6.11
CA ALA A 110 -0.46 6.70 6.96
C ALA A 110 -0.69 7.99 7.78
N ASP A 111 -1.94 8.46 7.91
CA ASP A 111 -2.24 9.59 8.78
C ASP A 111 -1.90 9.26 10.25
N PHE A 112 -1.12 10.13 10.89
CA PHE A 112 -0.59 9.89 12.23
C PHE A 112 -1.72 9.85 13.27
N ASP A 113 -2.66 10.79 13.20
CA ASP A 113 -3.76 10.91 14.16
C ASP A 113 -4.65 9.67 14.11
N ASN A 114 -4.97 9.17 12.92
CA ASN A 114 -5.72 7.92 12.76
C ASN A 114 -4.94 6.69 13.27
N GLN A 115 -3.62 6.61 13.11
CA GLN A 115 -2.83 5.52 13.71
C GLN A 115 -2.89 5.55 15.24
N GLU A 116 -2.74 6.73 15.85
CA GLU A 116 -2.79 6.87 17.30
C GLU A 116 -4.21 6.62 17.85
N ALA A 117 -5.24 7.17 17.20
CA ALA A 117 -6.63 6.92 17.54
C ALA A 117 -6.98 5.43 17.48
N HIS A 118 -6.49 4.70 16.48
CA HIS A 118 -6.64 3.24 16.42
C HIS A 118 -5.94 2.54 17.60
N LYS A 119 -4.68 2.87 17.91
CA LYS A 119 -3.90 2.25 19.00
C LYS A 119 -4.55 2.40 20.38
N THR A 120 -5.26 3.50 20.61
CA THR A 120 -5.98 3.71 21.89
C THR A 120 -7.09 2.69 22.12
N TYR A 121 -7.75 2.22 21.05
CA TYR A 121 -8.86 1.27 21.14
C TYR A 121 -9.01 0.42 19.86
N PRO A 122 -8.12 -0.57 19.65
CA PRO A 122 -8.02 -1.29 18.37
C PRO A 122 -9.09 -2.37 18.17
N ILE A 123 -9.78 -2.79 19.24
CA ILE A 123 -10.81 -3.87 19.26
C ILE A 123 -10.43 -5.18 18.54
N GLY A 124 -9.12 -5.43 18.35
CA GLY A 124 -8.59 -6.59 17.64
C GLY A 124 -8.70 -6.50 16.11
N LEU A 125 -8.89 -5.29 15.58
CA LEU A 125 -8.91 -5.00 14.14
C LEU A 125 -7.52 -4.57 13.67
N PRO A 126 -7.19 -4.76 12.38
CA PRO A 126 -6.00 -4.19 11.77
C PRO A 126 -6.00 -2.66 11.86
N SER A 127 -4.82 -2.07 12.02
CA SER A 127 -4.59 -0.64 11.88
C SER A 127 -4.84 -0.16 10.45
N PRO A 128 -5.10 1.15 10.23
CA PRO A 128 -5.22 1.70 8.88
C PRO A 128 -4.01 1.39 8.00
N LEU A 129 -2.81 1.33 8.60
CA LEU A 129 -1.60 1.02 7.86
C LEU A 129 -1.52 -0.46 7.45
N GLU A 130 -1.95 -1.39 8.30
CA GLU A 130 -1.94 -2.82 7.97
C GLU A 130 -2.88 -3.15 6.80
N ASP A 131 -4.10 -2.61 6.81
CA ASP A 131 -5.07 -2.80 5.73
C ASP A 131 -4.63 -2.06 4.44
N ALA A 132 -4.13 -0.82 4.55
CA ALA A 132 -3.52 -0.10 3.44
C ALA A 132 -2.38 -0.88 2.78
N THR A 133 -1.57 -1.58 3.58
CA THR A 133 -0.44 -2.37 3.10
C THR A 133 -0.89 -3.56 2.26
N LEU A 134 -2.09 -4.13 2.50
CA LEU A 134 -2.65 -5.18 1.65
C LEU A 134 -2.90 -4.67 0.23
N LEU A 135 -3.62 -3.54 0.08
CA LEU A 135 -3.88 -2.94 -1.22
C LEU A 135 -2.58 -2.46 -1.90
N HIS A 136 -1.69 -1.81 -1.15
CA HIS A 136 -0.41 -1.37 -1.69
C HIS A 136 0.43 -2.55 -2.18
N ARG A 137 0.48 -3.66 -1.44
CA ARG A 137 1.23 -4.86 -1.85
C ARG A 137 0.66 -5.46 -3.13
N HIS A 138 -0.67 -5.59 -3.23
CA HIS A 138 -1.32 -6.06 -4.46
C HIS A 138 -0.98 -5.16 -5.64
N CYS A 139 -1.05 -3.83 -5.46
CA CYS A 139 -0.71 -2.88 -6.52
C CYS A 139 0.77 -2.96 -6.91
N TYR A 140 1.68 -3.09 -5.94
CA TYR A 140 3.11 -3.27 -6.18
C TYR A 140 3.40 -4.51 -7.03
N GLN A 141 2.79 -5.65 -6.68
CA GLN A 141 3.01 -6.92 -7.36
C GLN A 141 2.44 -6.94 -8.79
N ASN A 142 1.43 -6.11 -9.06
CA ASN A 142 0.75 -6.04 -10.36
C ASN A 142 1.12 -4.77 -11.16
N GLY A 143 2.15 -4.03 -10.76
CA GLY A 143 2.62 -2.85 -11.48
C GLY A 143 1.62 -1.70 -11.55
N ILE A 144 0.67 -1.62 -10.61
CA ILE A 144 -0.31 -0.53 -10.53
C ILE A 144 0.35 0.68 -9.86
N ALA A 145 0.22 1.84 -10.51
CA ALA A 145 0.73 3.11 -10.00
C ALA A 145 -0.05 3.57 -8.77
N CYS A 146 0.42 3.20 -7.58
CA CYS A 146 -0.20 3.58 -6.30
C CYS A 146 0.80 4.25 -5.34
N GLY A 147 0.26 4.92 -4.33
CA GLY A 147 1.05 5.41 -3.22
C GLY A 147 0.23 5.92 -2.07
N PHE A 148 0.91 6.12 -0.94
CA PHE A 148 0.31 6.75 0.22
C PHE A 148 0.14 8.25 -0.03
N ILE A 149 -0.99 8.81 0.43
CA ILE A 149 -1.37 10.22 0.29
C ILE A 149 -2.22 10.64 1.50
N HIS A 150 -2.36 11.95 1.74
CA HIS A 150 -3.31 12.52 2.68
C HIS A 150 -4.47 13.22 1.94
N PRO A 151 -5.72 13.24 2.45
CA PRO A 151 -6.84 13.97 1.83
C PRO A 151 -6.63 15.48 1.65
N GLU A 152 -5.65 16.07 2.34
CA GLU A 152 -5.25 17.49 2.20
C GLU A 152 -4.27 17.72 1.03
N ASP A 153 -3.69 16.66 0.46
CA ASP A 153 -2.82 16.76 -0.71
C ASP A 153 -3.61 17.11 -1.99
N ASP A 154 -2.90 17.42 -3.07
CA ASP A 154 -3.52 17.58 -4.39
C ASP A 154 -4.05 16.22 -4.92
N LEU A 155 -5.36 16.04 -4.84
CA LEU A 155 -6.06 14.84 -5.32
C LEU A 155 -6.34 14.87 -6.84
N SER A 156 -6.09 15.99 -7.54
CA SER A 156 -6.53 16.20 -8.93
C SER A 156 -5.89 15.24 -9.94
N ARG A 157 -4.74 14.67 -9.60
CA ARG A 157 -3.99 13.72 -10.44
C ARG A 157 -4.41 12.27 -10.23
N LEU A 158 -5.16 11.99 -9.16
CA LEU A 158 -5.62 10.64 -8.85
C LEU A 158 -6.87 10.29 -9.67
N LYS A 159 -7.04 9.00 -9.94
CA LYS A 159 -8.29 8.43 -10.46
C LYS A 159 -9.10 7.78 -9.34
N ALA A 160 -8.42 7.27 -8.31
CA ALA A 160 -9.06 6.67 -7.15
C ALA A 160 -8.34 7.03 -5.85
N LEU A 161 -9.10 7.10 -4.75
CA LEU A 161 -8.62 7.31 -3.39
C LEU A 161 -9.23 6.25 -2.47
N TYR A 162 -8.38 5.47 -1.80
CA TYR A 162 -8.81 4.51 -0.77
C TYR A 162 -8.59 5.07 0.64
N VAL A 163 -9.63 5.04 1.46
CA VAL A 163 -9.60 5.40 2.89
C VAL A 163 -9.80 4.12 3.73
N PRO A 164 -8.71 3.50 4.22
CA PRO A 164 -8.74 2.32 5.07
C PRO A 164 -9.19 2.68 6.49
N HIS A 165 -10.50 2.60 6.72
CA HIS A 165 -11.14 2.58 8.03
C HIS A 165 -10.62 3.68 8.98
N TRP A 166 -10.48 4.89 8.44
CA TRP A 166 -10.11 6.06 9.22
C TRP A 166 -11.20 6.40 10.20
N VAL A 167 -11.01 5.95 11.45
CA VAL A 167 -11.98 6.16 12.51
C VAL A 167 -12.18 7.64 12.81
N MET A 168 -11.14 8.46 12.66
CA MET A 168 -11.19 9.91 12.83
C MET A 168 -11.32 10.59 11.47
N TRP A 169 -12.27 11.51 11.36
CA TRP A 169 -12.48 12.31 10.16
C TRP A 169 -12.65 13.79 10.52
N LYS A 170 -11.88 14.66 9.86
CA LYS A 170 -11.94 16.11 10.07
C LYS A 170 -12.81 16.74 8.99
N ASP A 171 -13.68 17.67 9.39
CA ASP A 171 -14.62 18.32 8.46
C ASP A 171 -13.90 19.11 7.36
N GLU A 172 -12.68 19.56 7.63
CA GLU A 172 -11.81 20.29 6.69
C GLU A 172 -11.48 19.46 5.44
N TRP A 173 -11.54 18.13 5.51
CA TRP A 173 -11.28 17.24 4.37
C TRP A 173 -12.47 17.08 3.42
N ASN A 174 -13.67 17.47 3.86
CA ASN A 174 -14.91 17.22 3.12
C ASN A 174 -14.90 17.87 1.72
N GLU A 175 -14.49 19.13 1.62
CA GLU A 175 -14.52 19.88 0.35
C GLU A 175 -13.58 19.28 -0.68
N ALA A 176 -12.35 18.97 -0.29
CA ALA A 176 -11.34 18.38 -1.17
C ALA A 176 -11.80 17.01 -1.71
N VAL A 177 -12.30 16.15 -0.82
CA VAL A 177 -12.77 14.80 -1.18
C VAL A 177 -14.03 14.85 -2.03
N GLU A 178 -15.00 15.71 -1.69
CA GLU A 178 -16.21 15.88 -2.49
C GLU A 178 -15.88 16.42 -3.89
N THR A 179 -14.98 17.40 -3.98
CA THR A 179 -14.51 17.96 -5.25
C THR A 179 -13.83 16.90 -6.12
N PHE A 180 -12.94 16.10 -5.53
CA PHE A 180 -12.29 14.97 -6.20
C PHE A 180 -13.31 14.01 -6.81
N VAL A 181 -14.31 13.58 -6.03
CA VAL A 181 -15.35 12.67 -6.52
C VAL A 181 -16.19 13.32 -7.61
N ARG A 182 -16.66 14.56 -7.42
CA ARG A 182 -17.51 15.25 -8.40
C ARG A 182 -16.80 15.43 -9.75
N ASN A 183 -15.48 15.58 -9.74
CA ASN A 183 -14.65 15.76 -10.93
C ASN A 183 -14.24 14.45 -11.62
N GLY A 184 -14.75 13.29 -11.18
CA GLY A 184 -14.50 12.00 -11.84
C GLY A 184 -13.78 10.98 -10.97
N GLY A 185 -13.29 11.38 -9.80
CA GLY A 185 -12.60 10.51 -8.86
C GLY A 185 -13.48 9.39 -8.31
N THR A 186 -12.85 8.25 -8.05
CA THR A 186 -13.46 7.13 -7.31
C THR A 186 -12.97 7.13 -5.87
N LEU A 187 -13.84 7.49 -4.93
CA LEU A 187 -13.55 7.35 -3.50
C LEU A 187 -13.95 5.94 -3.04
N ILE A 188 -13.10 5.26 -2.27
CA ILE A 188 -13.38 3.97 -1.65
C ILE A 188 -13.24 4.15 -0.14
N LEU A 189 -14.34 4.04 0.59
CA LEU A 189 -14.38 4.08 2.05
C LEU A 189 -14.49 2.65 2.59
N SER A 190 -13.66 2.29 3.56
CA SER A 190 -13.78 1.02 4.28
C SER A 190 -14.65 1.17 5.54
N ALA A 191 -14.99 0.05 6.15
CA ALA A 191 -15.79 -0.05 7.38
C ALA A 191 -15.20 0.82 8.51
N LEU A 192 -16.00 1.22 9.50
CA LEU A 192 -15.60 2.09 10.63
C LEU A 192 -15.08 3.50 10.27
N SER A 193 -15.10 3.90 9.00
CA SER A 193 -14.68 5.24 8.60
C SER A 193 -15.55 6.32 9.26
N ALA A 194 -14.93 7.41 9.72
CA ALA A 194 -15.57 8.59 10.31
C ALA A 194 -16.54 8.28 11.45
N THR A 195 -16.10 7.43 12.39
CA THR A 195 -16.83 7.07 13.62
C THR A 195 -16.48 7.97 14.81
N ARG A 196 -15.45 8.80 14.68
CA ARG A 196 -14.90 9.64 15.76
C ARG A 196 -14.59 11.06 15.28
N ASP A 197 -14.68 12.01 16.20
CA ASP A 197 -14.24 13.39 16.01
C ASP A 197 -12.72 13.55 16.24
N GLU A 198 -12.19 14.76 16.03
CA GLU A 198 -10.77 15.11 16.22
C GLU A 198 -10.25 14.90 17.65
N ASN A 199 -11.15 14.85 18.64
CA ASN A 199 -10.81 14.59 20.04
C ASN A 199 -10.91 13.09 20.37
N ASN A 200 -11.07 12.24 19.34
CA ASN A 200 -11.22 10.79 19.44
C ASN A 200 -12.48 10.36 20.21
N HIS A 201 -13.51 11.22 20.30
CA HIS A 201 -14.82 10.84 20.82
C HIS A 201 -15.65 10.17 19.73
N ILE A 202 -16.36 9.10 20.10
CA ILE A 202 -17.37 8.50 19.22
C ILE A 202 -18.48 9.53 18.99
N ILE A 203 -18.73 9.84 17.71
CA ILE A 203 -19.78 10.79 17.32
C ILE A 203 -21.18 10.19 17.57
N ARG A 204 -22.20 11.05 17.69
CA ARG A 204 -23.58 10.59 17.97
C ARG A 204 -24.37 10.23 16.71
N GLU A 205 -23.85 10.63 15.55
CA GLU A 205 -24.34 10.28 14.24
C GLU A 205 -23.95 8.85 13.87
N GLN A 206 -24.76 8.18 13.04
CA GLN A 206 -24.36 6.92 12.43
C GLN A 206 -23.13 7.13 11.53
N ALA A 207 -22.23 6.14 11.51
CA ALA A 207 -21.12 6.10 10.57
C ALA A 207 -21.63 6.11 9.11
N PRO A 208 -20.87 6.67 8.15
CA PRO A 208 -19.56 7.32 8.31
C PRO A 208 -19.66 8.83 8.60
N GLY A 209 -20.45 9.24 9.59
CA GLY A 209 -20.64 10.66 9.89
C GLY A 209 -21.46 11.38 8.82
N LYS A 210 -21.87 12.62 9.10
CA LYS A 210 -22.87 13.31 8.28
C LYS A 210 -22.42 13.56 6.84
N ALA A 211 -21.20 14.06 6.65
CA ALA A 211 -20.68 14.46 5.34
C ALA A 211 -20.45 13.25 4.43
N LEU A 212 -19.71 12.24 4.89
CA LEU A 212 -19.45 11.05 4.09
C LEU A 212 -20.72 10.21 3.90
N ALA A 213 -21.66 10.16 4.85
CA ALA A 213 -22.95 9.50 4.64
C ALA A 213 -23.76 10.17 3.53
N ALA A 214 -23.75 11.51 3.45
CA ALA A 214 -24.40 12.25 2.38
C ALA A 214 -23.73 12.02 1.01
N LEU A 215 -22.40 11.85 1.01
CA LEU A 215 -21.63 11.61 -0.20
C LEU A 215 -21.78 10.16 -0.70
N SER A 216 -21.64 9.17 0.18
CA SER A 216 -21.72 7.73 -0.12
C SER A 216 -23.15 7.22 -0.27
N GLY A 217 -24.14 7.90 0.32
CA GLY A 217 -25.51 7.41 0.41
C GLY A 217 -25.65 6.17 1.31
N VAL A 218 -24.78 6.03 2.31
CA VAL A 218 -24.75 4.91 3.26
C VAL A 218 -24.84 5.42 4.69
N ARG A 219 -25.56 4.69 5.54
CA ARG A 219 -25.48 4.77 7.00
C ARG A 219 -25.28 3.37 7.57
N VAL A 220 -24.47 3.24 8.61
CA VAL A 220 -24.25 1.96 9.29
C VAL A 220 -25.32 1.75 10.36
N ALA A 221 -26.14 0.72 10.18
CA ALA A 221 -27.21 0.35 11.11
C ALA A 221 -26.67 -0.49 12.27
N GLU A 222 -25.81 -1.45 11.95
CA GLU A 222 -25.20 -2.38 12.90
C GLU A 222 -23.81 -2.79 12.41
N PHE A 223 -22.89 -3.05 13.33
CA PHE A 223 -21.58 -3.61 13.00
C PHE A 223 -21.13 -4.58 14.08
N GLY A 224 -20.23 -5.49 13.72
CA GLY A 224 -19.65 -6.42 14.69
C GLY A 224 -18.38 -7.09 14.20
N ARG A 225 -17.62 -7.63 15.15
CA ARG A 225 -16.37 -8.32 14.84
C ARG A 225 -16.64 -9.69 14.22
N VAL A 226 -15.87 -10.04 13.19
CA VAL A 226 -15.72 -11.42 12.70
C VAL A 226 -14.28 -11.90 12.93
N VAL A 227 -14.08 -13.21 12.88
CA VAL A 227 -12.75 -13.80 13.05
C VAL A 227 -11.85 -13.35 11.89
N PRO A 228 -10.56 -13.03 12.13
CA PRO A 228 -9.61 -12.82 11.04
C PRO A 228 -9.47 -14.08 10.17
N GLU A 229 -8.97 -13.92 8.95
CA GLU A 229 -8.67 -15.05 8.07
C GLU A 229 -7.72 -16.02 8.77
N GLY A 230 -8.06 -17.32 8.78
CA GLY A 230 -7.30 -18.36 9.49
C GLY A 230 -7.35 -18.29 11.03
N GLY A 231 -8.06 -17.33 11.62
CA GLY A 231 -8.19 -17.20 13.07
C GLY A 231 -9.25 -18.11 13.68
N SER A 232 -9.16 -18.29 15.00
CA SER A 232 -10.20 -18.96 15.80
C SER A 232 -10.68 -18.06 16.94
N GLY A 233 -11.99 -17.88 17.01
CA GLY A 233 -12.71 -17.58 18.24
C GLY A 233 -12.59 -16.26 18.99
N LEU A 234 -13.47 -16.18 20.00
CA LEU A 234 -13.55 -15.09 20.96
C LEU A 234 -12.36 -15.24 21.93
N PHE A 235 -11.38 -14.34 21.80
CA PHE A 235 -10.15 -14.24 22.60
C PHE A 235 -9.03 -15.22 22.22
N SER A 236 -8.03 -14.74 21.46
CA SER A 236 -6.66 -15.04 21.89
C SER A 236 -6.51 -14.34 23.24
N LEU A 237 -6.32 -15.10 24.32
CA LEU A 237 -6.21 -14.57 25.68
C LEU A 237 -5.26 -13.35 25.67
N PHE A 238 -5.68 -12.26 26.33
CA PHE A 238 -5.05 -10.93 26.32
C PHE A 238 -3.60 -10.86 26.87
N ARG A 239 -2.95 -12.01 27.08
CA ARG A 239 -1.54 -12.19 27.39
C ARG A 239 -1.24 -13.69 27.23
N PRO A 240 -0.01 -14.08 26.85
CA PRO A 240 0.47 -15.41 27.18
C PRO A 240 0.19 -15.65 28.67
N ALA A 241 -0.48 -16.75 29.00
CA ALA A 241 -0.63 -17.18 30.38
C ALA A 241 0.77 -17.12 31.03
N PRO A 242 0.95 -16.43 32.17
CA PRO A 242 2.21 -16.50 32.92
C PRO A 242 2.60 -17.96 33.08
N MET A 243 3.89 -18.27 33.12
CA MET A 243 4.35 -19.66 33.32
C MET A 243 3.60 -20.29 34.51
N GLY A 244 2.89 -21.39 34.26
CA GLY A 244 2.12 -22.11 35.29
C GLY A 244 0.65 -21.68 35.45
N ALA A 245 0.16 -20.69 34.71
CA ALA A 245 -1.26 -20.36 34.69
C ALA A 245 -2.04 -21.32 33.78
N TYR A 246 -3.21 -21.76 34.25
CA TYR A 246 -4.13 -22.60 33.50
C TYR A 246 -4.62 -21.87 32.25
N ALA A 247 -4.25 -22.37 31.07
CA ALA A 247 -4.87 -21.97 29.82
C ALA A 247 -6.15 -22.82 29.64
N PRO A 248 -7.35 -22.24 29.75
CA PRO A 248 -8.57 -23.00 29.49
C PRO A 248 -8.52 -23.54 28.05
N PRO A 249 -8.97 -24.79 27.80
CA PRO A 249 -9.15 -25.26 26.44
C PRO A 249 -10.13 -24.33 25.71
N PRO A 250 -10.04 -24.22 24.36
CA PRO A 250 -11.01 -23.44 23.59
C PRO A 250 -12.42 -23.89 23.97
N LEU A 251 -13.18 -23.02 24.63
CA LEU A 251 -14.55 -23.33 25.00
C LEU A 251 -15.38 -23.36 23.71
N PRO A 252 -16.28 -24.36 23.52
CA PRO A 252 -17.01 -24.59 22.27
C PRO A 252 -18.16 -23.57 22.09
N ALA A 253 -17.86 -22.28 22.18
CA ALA A 253 -18.83 -21.25 21.86
C ALA A 253 -18.98 -21.17 20.35
N SER A 254 -20.12 -21.59 19.79
CA SER A 254 -20.37 -21.53 18.34
C SER A 254 -20.24 -20.11 17.74
N SER A 255 -20.27 -19.07 18.57
CA SER A 255 -19.96 -17.69 18.17
C SER A 255 -18.52 -17.50 17.68
N ALA A 256 -17.59 -18.30 18.20
CA ALA A 256 -16.17 -18.30 17.85
C ALA A 256 -15.89 -18.81 16.42
N GLU A 257 -16.84 -19.53 15.83
CA GLU A 257 -16.71 -20.20 14.53
C GLU A 257 -17.58 -19.53 13.44
N ARG A 258 -18.22 -18.39 13.78
CA ARG A 258 -19.10 -17.69 12.84
C ARG A 258 -18.29 -17.13 11.67
N LYS A 259 -18.62 -17.62 10.49
CA LYS A 259 -18.19 -17.06 9.20
C LYS A 259 -19.32 -16.24 8.60
N TYR A 260 -19.00 -15.02 8.21
CA TYR A 260 -19.88 -14.15 7.43
C TYR A 260 -19.41 -14.18 5.99
N LEU A 261 -20.35 -14.41 5.08
CA LEU A 261 -20.12 -14.53 3.66
C LEU A 261 -20.89 -13.43 2.95
N PHE A 262 -20.34 -12.91 1.85
CA PHE A 262 -21.01 -11.94 1.00
C PHE A 262 -20.67 -12.19 -0.45
N THR A 263 -21.57 -11.82 -1.36
CA THR A 263 -21.31 -11.86 -2.80
C THR A 263 -20.76 -10.52 -3.28
N LEU A 264 -19.90 -10.56 -4.30
CA LEU A 264 -19.50 -9.38 -5.07
C LEU A 264 -19.45 -9.78 -6.54
N GLY A 265 -20.45 -9.32 -7.31
CA GLY A 265 -20.76 -9.91 -8.60
C GLY A 265 -21.27 -11.35 -8.43
N ASN A 266 -20.65 -12.28 -9.14
CA ASN A 266 -21.03 -13.69 -9.23
C ASN A 266 -20.13 -14.62 -8.39
N GLU A 267 -19.33 -14.04 -7.50
CA GLU A 267 -18.42 -14.75 -6.59
C GLU A 267 -18.81 -14.47 -5.14
N GLU A 268 -18.53 -15.43 -4.25
CA GLU A 268 -18.78 -15.34 -2.81
C GLU A 268 -17.46 -15.29 -2.04
N PHE A 269 -17.39 -14.41 -1.05
CA PHE A 269 -16.20 -14.11 -0.26
C PHE A 269 -16.50 -14.29 1.22
N GLN A 270 -15.50 -14.73 1.99
CA GLN A 270 -15.56 -14.70 3.44
C GLN A 270 -15.05 -13.35 3.96
N ALA A 271 -15.87 -12.65 4.74
CA ALA A 271 -15.42 -11.45 5.43
C ALA A 271 -14.41 -11.78 6.54
N ALA A 272 -13.51 -10.83 6.78
CA ALA A 272 -12.54 -10.88 7.87
C ALA A 272 -12.64 -9.63 8.73
N HIS A 273 -12.28 -9.77 10.02
CA HIS A 273 -12.20 -8.70 11.02
C HIS A 273 -13.52 -8.03 11.43
N LEU A 274 -14.33 -7.53 10.49
CA LEU A 274 -15.56 -6.80 10.78
C LEU A 274 -16.63 -7.01 9.70
N TYR A 275 -17.90 -6.90 10.09
CA TYR A 275 -19.03 -6.72 9.18
C TYR A 275 -19.82 -5.46 9.58
N GLU A 276 -20.41 -4.81 8.59
CA GLU A 276 -21.41 -3.74 8.74
C GLU A 276 -22.69 -4.08 7.97
N VAL A 277 -23.83 -3.82 8.60
CA VAL A 277 -25.15 -3.83 7.96
C VAL A 277 -25.47 -2.39 7.56
N LEU A 278 -25.73 -2.18 6.27
CA LEU A 278 -25.84 -0.85 5.67
C LEU A 278 -27.29 -0.48 5.36
N ASP A 279 -27.71 0.69 5.82
CA ASP A 279 -28.87 1.41 5.29
C ASP A 279 -28.41 2.22 4.08
N VAL A 280 -29.06 2.01 2.94
CA VAL A 280 -28.66 2.59 1.64
C VAL A 280 -29.72 3.54 1.09
N ALA A 281 -29.26 4.68 0.58
CA ALA A 281 -30.14 5.62 -0.10
C ALA A 281 -30.67 5.03 -1.43
N PRO A 282 -31.85 5.44 -1.92
CA PRO A 282 -32.44 4.87 -3.14
C PRO A 282 -31.60 5.05 -4.41
N ASP A 283 -30.70 6.03 -4.44
CA ASP A 283 -29.79 6.33 -5.55
C ASP A 283 -28.41 5.65 -5.41
N THR A 284 -28.26 4.76 -4.43
CA THR A 284 -27.04 3.98 -4.19
C THR A 284 -27.19 2.55 -4.76
N GLU A 285 -26.28 2.17 -5.64
CA GLU A 285 -26.18 0.81 -6.20
C GLU A 285 -25.59 -0.15 -5.15
N VAL A 286 -26.17 -1.34 -5.03
CA VAL A 286 -25.62 -2.42 -4.21
C VAL A 286 -24.74 -3.31 -5.09
N LEU A 287 -23.43 -3.31 -4.83
CA LEU A 287 -22.46 -4.14 -5.55
C LEU A 287 -22.30 -5.54 -4.94
N GLY A 288 -22.47 -5.63 -3.62
CA GLY A 288 -22.32 -6.87 -2.89
C GLY A 288 -23.31 -6.99 -1.73
N ILE A 289 -23.73 -8.22 -1.45
CA ILE A 289 -24.80 -8.55 -0.51
C ILE A 289 -24.30 -9.61 0.45
N TRP A 290 -24.52 -9.45 1.75
CA TRP A 290 -24.28 -10.50 2.73
C TRP A 290 -25.14 -11.74 2.37
N SER A 291 -24.52 -12.90 2.23
CA SER A 291 -25.19 -14.12 1.72
C SER A 291 -25.64 -15.07 2.83
N ASN A 292 -25.22 -14.84 4.08
CA ASN A 292 -25.53 -15.74 5.18
C ASN A 292 -25.76 -15.03 6.53
N ARG A 293 -26.18 -15.83 7.52
CA ARG A 293 -26.47 -15.41 8.91
C ARG A 293 -27.57 -14.34 8.96
N PHE A 294 -27.59 -13.57 10.04
CA PHE A 294 -28.63 -12.57 10.27
C PHE A 294 -28.51 -11.36 9.32
N ALA A 295 -27.31 -11.13 8.77
CA ALA A 295 -27.06 -10.08 7.78
C ALA A 295 -27.53 -10.47 6.37
N ALA A 296 -27.93 -11.73 6.13
CA ALA A 296 -28.29 -12.22 4.80
C ALA A 296 -29.32 -11.32 4.10
N GLY A 297 -29.03 -10.94 2.85
CA GLY A 297 -29.85 -10.06 2.03
C GLY A 297 -29.61 -8.57 2.24
N SER A 298 -28.82 -8.17 3.24
CA SER A 298 -28.45 -6.76 3.44
C SER A 298 -27.21 -6.36 2.61
N PRO A 299 -27.07 -5.08 2.21
CA PRO A 299 -25.92 -4.61 1.45
C PRO A 299 -24.62 -4.72 2.24
N ALA A 300 -23.57 -5.23 1.60
CA ALA A 300 -22.21 -5.34 2.12
C ALA A 300 -21.24 -4.35 1.45
N ILE A 301 -21.41 -4.15 0.14
CA ILE A 301 -20.60 -3.22 -0.66
C ILE A 301 -21.54 -2.43 -1.57
N THR A 302 -21.34 -1.12 -1.63
CA THR A 302 -22.21 -0.22 -2.39
C THR A 302 -21.40 0.73 -3.27
N ALA A 303 -22.06 1.31 -4.27
CA ALA A 303 -21.51 2.39 -5.08
C ALA A 303 -22.57 3.45 -5.34
N ARG A 304 -22.20 4.72 -5.18
CA ARG A 304 -23.06 5.85 -5.50
C ARG A 304 -22.38 6.78 -6.49
N LYS A 305 -23.07 7.11 -7.57
CA LYS A 305 -22.59 8.08 -8.56
C LYS A 305 -22.76 9.50 -8.00
N VAL A 306 -21.69 10.29 -8.03
CA VAL A 306 -21.71 11.70 -7.59
C VAL A 306 -20.95 12.54 -8.59
N GLY A 307 -21.65 13.47 -9.27
CA GLY A 307 -21.07 14.21 -10.38
C GLY A 307 -20.59 13.27 -11.50
N GLN A 308 -19.32 13.39 -11.86
CA GLN A 308 -18.67 12.54 -12.86
C GLN A 308 -18.02 11.28 -12.26
N GLY A 309 -17.81 11.24 -10.94
CA GLY A 309 -17.16 10.14 -10.24
C GLY A 309 -18.14 9.28 -9.45
N ARG A 310 -17.59 8.58 -8.45
CA ARG A 310 -18.34 7.63 -7.62
C ARG A 310 -17.74 7.50 -6.23
N VAL A 311 -18.58 7.10 -5.28
CA VAL A 311 -18.15 6.65 -3.95
C VAL A 311 -18.52 5.20 -3.78
N VAL A 312 -17.55 4.37 -3.43
CA VAL A 312 -17.72 2.97 -3.06
C VAL A 312 -17.55 2.85 -1.56
N TYR A 313 -18.48 2.15 -0.91
CA TYR A 313 -18.39 1.87 0.52
C TYR A 313 -18.28 0.36 0.73
N VAL A 314 -17.25 -0.07 1.45
CA VAL A 314 -16.94 -1.48 1.74
C VAL A 314 -17.22 -1.73 3.22
N GLY A 315 -18.32 -2.41 3.54
CA GLY A 315 -18.76 -2.69 4.92
C GLY A 315 -17.98 -3.82 5.63
N THR A 316 -16.73 -4.05 5.23
CA THR A 316 -15.82 -5.04 5.83
C THR A 316 -14.37 -4.63 5.56
N TYR A 317 -13.40 -5.35 6.15
CA TYR A 317 -11.97 -5.11 5.94
C TYR A 317 -11.45 -5.83 4.70
N LEU A 318 -10.33 -5.35 4.16
CA LEU A 318 -9.71 -6.02 3.02
C LEU A 318 -9.14 -7.39 3.42
N THR A 319 -9.37 -8.36 2.54
CA THR A 319 -8.62 -9.62 2.49
C THR A 319 -7.82 -9.67 1.18
N PRO A 320 -6.85 -10.58 1.01
CA PRO A 320 -6.16 -10.74 -0.26
C PRO A 320 -7.12 -10.93 -1.45
N GLN A 321 -8.15 -11.78 -1.29
CA GLN A 321 -9.11 -12.11 -2.33
C GLN A 321 -10.09 -10.96 -2.59
N LEU A 322 -10.53 -10.24 -1.55
CA LEU A 322 -11.36 -9.05 -1.73
C LEU A 322 -10.56 -7.91 -2.40
N THR A 323 -9.29 -7.76 -2.05
CA THR A 323 -8.39 -6.75 -2.66
C THR A 323 -8.28 -6.97 -4.17
N GLU A 324 -7.99 -8.20 -4.59
CA GLU A 324 -7.96 -8.58 -6.00
C GLU A 324 -9.30 -8.28 -6.69
N LYS A 325 -10.42 -8.70 -6.08
CA LYS A 325 -11.74 -8.46 -6.67
C LYS A 325 -12.09 -6.98 -6.81
N LEU A 326 -11.75 -6.15 -5.81
CA LEU A 326 -11.98 -4.71 -5.86
C LEU A 326 -11.13 -4.03 -6.95
N VAL A 327 -9.91 -4.51 -7.20
CA VAL A 327 -9.11 -4.03 -8.32
C VAL A 327 -9.86 -4.25 -9.64
N ASP A 328 -10.42 -5.43 -9.85
CA ASP A 328 -11.12 -5.78 -11.08
C ASP A 328 -12.45 -5.04 -11.26
N VAL A 329 -13.27 -4.95 -10.20
CA VAL A 329 -14.65 -4.46 -10.34
C VAL A 329 -14.82 -2.98 -10.02
N VAL A 330 -13.89 -2.38 -9.27
CA VAL A 330 -13.92 -0.97 -8.87
C VAL A 330 -12.79 -0.18 -9.54
N LEU A 331 -11.53 -0.56 -9.30
CA LEU A 331 -10.39 0.25 -9.75
C LEU A 331 -10.22 0.22 -11.26
N ALA A 332 -10.43 -0.93 -11.92
CA ALA A 332 -10.40 -1.03 -13.38
C ALA A 332 -11.47 -0.13 -14.02
N LYS A 333 -12.67 -0.03 -13.43
CA LYS A 333 -13.73 0.90 -13.89
C LYS A 333 -13.37 2.37 -13.65
N ALA A 334 -12.49 2.66 -12.70
CA ALA A 334 -11.91 3.99 -12.49
C ALA A 334 -10.74 4.29 -13.47
N GLY A 335 -10.41 3.37 -14.38
CA GLY A 335 -9.30 3.52 -15.32
C GLY A 335 -7.93 3.29 -14.68
N ILE A 336 -7.87 2.59 -13.54
CA ILE A 336 -6.63 2.07 -12.96
C ILE A 336 -6.25 0.79 -13.70
N ALA A 337 -5.02 0.73 -14.20
CA ALA A 337 -4.47 -0.45 -14.85
C ALA A 337 -2.98 -0.57 -14.52
N PRO A 338 -2.39 -1.78 -14.67
CA PRO A 338 -0.94 -1.96 -14.63
C PRO A 338 -0.21 -1.00 -15.57
N LEU A 339 0.95 -0.51 -15.15
CA LEU A 339 1.84 0.33 -15.96
C LEU A 339 2.40 -0.41 -17.18
N LEU A 340 2.51 -1.73 -17.07
CA LEU A 340 2.88 -2.65 -18.15
C LEU A 340 1.91 -3.84 -18.15
N PRO A 341 1.33 -4.20 -19.31
CA PRO A 341 0.55 -5.43 -19.43
C PRO A 341 1.47 -6.66 -19.36
N ASP A 342 0.97 -7.74 -18.79
CA ASP A 342 1.67 -9.02 -18.65
C ASP A 342 3.00 -8.91 -17.87
N LEU A 343 3.02 -8.08 -16.82
CA LEU A 343 4.19 -7.87 -15.97
C LEU A 343 4.64 -9.20 -15.32
N PRO A 344 5.87 -9.67 -15.56
CA PRO A 344 6.35 -10.91 -14.96
C PRO A 344 6.44 -10.81 -13.43
N ALA A 345 6.14 -11.92 -12.74
CA ALA A 345 6.32 -11.99 -11.30
C ALA A 345 7.77 -11.68 -10.89
N GLY A 346 7.94 -10.89 -9.83
CA GLY A 346 9.26 -10.45 -9.39
C GLY A 346 9.85 -9.29 -10.21
N VAL A 347 9.09 -8.67 -11.11
CA VAL A 347 9.47 -7.41 -11.75
C VAL A 347 8.72 -6.25 -11.10
N GLU A 348 9.47 -5.28 -10.59
CA GLU A 348 8.94 -4.01 -10.13
C GLU A 348 8.90 -3.01 -11.29
N VAL A 349 7.76 -2.34 -11.47
CA VAL A 349 7.64 -1.19 -12.37
C VAL A 349 7.10 0.03 -11.64
N SER A 350 7.70 1.18 -11.93
CA SER A 350 7.20 2.48 -11.49
C SER A 350 7.53 3.55 -12.51
N VAL A 351 6.85 4.69 -12.42
CA VAL A 351 7.07 5.83 -13.31
C VAL A 351 7.38 7.06 -12.49
N ARG A 352 8.40 7.80 -12.90
CA ARG A 352 8.58 9.20 -12.50
C ARG A 352 8.32 10.10 -13.70
N GLU A 353 7.68 11.23 -13.48
CA GLU A 353 7.28 12.16 -14.54
C GLU A 353 7.46 13.62 -14.12
N ALA A 354 7.69 14.46 -15.12
CA ALA A 354 7.62 15.91 -15.08
C ALA A 354 6.84 16.37 -16.32
N ASP A 355 6.58 17.67 -16.45
CA ASP A 355 5.79 18.21 -17.55
C ASP A 355 6.39 17.90 -18.93
N ASP A 356 7.71 17.73 -19.03
CA ASP A 356 8.45 17.54 -20.28
C ASP A 356 8.90 16.08 -20.53
N ARG A 357 8.81 15.19 -19.54
CA ARG A 357 9.37 13.85 -19.65
C ARG A 357 8.74 12.82 -18.72
N ARG A 358 8.83 11.57 -19.15
CA ARG A 358 8.38 10.39 -18.40
C ARG A 358 9.48 9.33 -18.41
N LEU A 359 9.79 8.83 -17.23
CA LEU A 359 10.80 7.80 -16.99
C LEU A 359 10.13 6.58 -16.38
N MET A 360 10.28 5.42 -17.01
CA MET A 360 9.82 4.15 -16.46
C MET A 360 11.02 3.38 -15.89
N PHE A 361 10.92 3.02 -14.62
CA PHE A 361 11.88 2.18 -13.93
C PHE A 361 11.36 0.75 -13.98
N VAL A 362 12.18 -0.17 -14.49
CA VAL A 362 11.86 -1.60 -14.57
C VAL A 362 12.98 -2.37 -13.88
N LEU A 363 12.67 -2.99 -12.74
CA LEU A 363 13.65 -3.61 -11.85
C LEU A 363 13.31 -5.09 -11.64
N ASN A 364 14.24 -5.98 -11.93
CA ASN A 364 14.11 -7.39 -11.57
C ASN A 364 14.46 -7.55 -10.09
N THR A 365 13.56 -8.12 -9.28
CA THR A 365 13.76 -8.36 -7.84
C THR A 365 14.14 -9.80 -7.53
N THR A 366 14.51 -10.58 -8.54
CA THR A 366 14.83 -12.01 -8.42
C THR A 366 16.25 -12.31 -8.88
N GLU A 367 16.75 -13.45 -8.45
CA GLU A 367 18.02 -14.07 -8.79
C GLU A 367 18.03 -14.72 -10.19
N VAL A 368 16.92 -14.63 -10.93
CA VAL A 368 16.74 -15.25 -12.25
C VAL A 368 16.58 -14.16 -13.30
N ALA A 369 17.24 -14.31 -14.45
CA ALA A 369 17.07 -13.38 -15.57
C ALA A 369 15.62 -13.41 -16.08
N VAL A 370 15.10 -12.26 -16.48
CA VAL A 370 13.70 -12.11 -16.90
C VAL A 370 13.60 -11.31 -18.19
N ILE A 371 12.64 -11.69 -19.04
CA ILE A 371 12.25 -10.95 -20.23
C ILE A 371 10.93 -10.24 -19.92
N VAL A 372 10.94 -8.92 -19.94
CA VAL A 372 9.77 -8.09 -19.71
C VAL A 372 9.17 -7.70 -21.06
N PRO A 373 7.95 -8.19 -21.40
CA PRO A 373 7.29 -7.84 -22.65
C PRO A 373 6.62 -6.46 -22.57
N ASN A 374 6.14 -5.98 -23.71
CA ASN A 374 5.29 -4.79 -23.84
C ASN A 374 5.88 -3.50 -23.27
N VAL A 375 7.20 -3.40 -23.15
CA VAL A 375 7.87 -2.19 -22.68
C VAL A 375 7.80 -1.12 -23.78
N PRO A 376 7.35 0.12 -23.49
CA PRO A 376 7.29 1.18 -24.49
C PRO A 376 8.62 1.36 -25.22
N LYS A 377 8.56 1.61 -26.53
CA LYS A 377 9.75 1.89 -27.33
C LYS A 377 10.42 3.16 -26.82
N GLY A 378 11.75 3.19 -26.82
CA GLY A 378 12.49 4.31 -26.28
C GLY A 378 13.97 4.02 -26.12
N LEU A 379 14.61 4.70 -25.16
CA LEU A 379 16.01 4.54 -24.81
C LEU A 379 16.14 4.07 -23.36
N ASP A 380 16.94 3.03 -23.12
CA ASP A 380 17.40 2.71 -21.76
C ASP A 380 18.57 3.63 -21.39
N LEU A 381 18.34 4.51 -20.41
CA LEU A 381 19.30 5.50 -19.95
C LEU A 381 20.51 4.88 -19.25
N LEU A 382 20.42 3.63 -18.77
CA LEU A 382 21.54 2.97 -18.10
C LEU A 382 22.52 2.35 -19.09
N THR A 383 22.05 1.88 -20.24
CA THR A 383 22.87 1.20 -21.24
C THR A 383 23.07 1.98 -22.54
N GLY A 384 22.26 3.02 -22.77
CA GLY A 384 22.22 3.77 -24.03
C GLY A 384 21.63 2.98 -25.20
N LYS A 385 21.03 1.81 -24.96
CA LYS A 385 20.45 0.95 -26.01
C LYS A 385 18.98 1.31 -26.24
N ALA A 386 18.54 1.14 -27.49
CA ALA A 386 17.13 1.25 -27.84
C ALA A 386 16.32 0.11 -27.21
N VAL A 387 15.11 0.42 -26.77
CA VAL A 387 14.10 -0.55 -26.30
C VAL A 387 13.05 -0.68 -27.39
N GLU A 388 12.78 -1.90 -27.85
CA GLU A 388 11.92 -2.19 -29.00
C GLU A 388 10.70 -3.06 -28.66
N GLY A 389 10.07 -2.83 -27.51
CA GLY A 389 8.89 -3.59 -27.07
C GLY A 389 9.20 -4.67 -26.03
N THR A 390 10.47 -5.03 -25.86
CA THR A 390 10.91 -6.05 -24.89
C THR A 390 12.19 -5.60 -24.21
N LEU A 391 12.33 -5.95 -22.93
CA LEU A 391 13.52 -5.66 -22.14
C LEU A 391 14.02 -6.93 -21.45
N GLN A 392 15.29 -7.28 -21.67
CA GLN A 392 15.96 -8.36 -20.94
C GLN A 392 16.67 -7.78 -19.72
N LEU A 393 16.36 -8.32 -18.54
CA LEU A 393 17.00 -7.97 -17.28
C LEU A 393 17.73 -9.18 -16.71
N ASP A 394 19.00 -9.02 -16.40
CA ASP A 394 19.79 -9.98 -15.62
C ASP A 394 19.19 -10.18 -14.21
N PRO A 395 19.66 -11.18 -13.43
CA PRO A 395 19.37 -11.25 -12.00
C PRO A 395 19.62 -9.91 -11.31
N TYR A 396 18.63 -9.42 -10.56
CA TYR A 396 18.64 -8.09 -9.95
C TYR A 396 18.91 -6.91 -10.92
N GLY A 397 18.67 -7.12 -12.22
CA GLY A 397 18.86 -6.12 -13.27
C GLY A 397 17.94 -4.91 -13.12
N CYS A 398 18.38 -3.77 -13.64
CA CYS A 398 17.58 -2.53 -13.63
C CYS A 398 17.67 -1.85 -14.99
N ALA A 399 16.60 -1.18 -15.40
CA ALA A 399 16.58 -0.25 -16.51
C ALA A 399 15.81 1.02 -16.16
N ILE A 400 16.17 2.13 -16.81
CA ILE A 400 15.40 3.37 -16.77
C ILE A 400 15.09 3.74 -18.22
N THR A 401 13.84 3.56 -18.64
CA THR A 401 13.45 3.81 -20.03
C THR A 401 12.81 5.18 -20.17
N ARG A 402 13.18 5.89 -21.23
CA ARG A 402 12.56 7.14 -21.66
C ARG A 402 11.95 6.92 -23.04
N SER A 403 10.63 7.07 -23.12
CA SER A 403 9.86 7.00 -24.37
C SER A 403 10.05 8.24 -25.23
#